data_AF-A0A2N6VKP6-F1
#
_entry.id   AF-A0A2N6VKP6-F1
#
_cell.length_a   1.000
_cell.length_b   1.000
_cell.length_c   1.000
_cell.angle_alpha   90.00
_cell.angle_beta   90.00
_cell.angle_gamma   90.00
#
_symmetry.space_group_name_H-M   'P 1'
#
loop_
_entity.id
_entity.type
_entity.pdbx_description
1 polymer ?
#
loop_
_entity_poly.entity_id
_entity_poly.type
_entity_poly.pdbx_seq_one_letter_code
_entity_poly.pdbx_strand_id
1 'polypeptide(L)'
;PVDVTYPDGSKDTVDVTVTVEKPDTPAPSEKDNEKFEPEYKDGFGQPGTKAPIDAPTFTDKDGNKVIVPEGTKFGTDKDGVEVAEDGSLKVQIPADAKPGDEIKVPVTVTYPDGSKDNVDVTVTVTDPDKKPEWGDDEGAPGDKVTVPNEGGDVPEGSTTEVEGPGKAEIDENGNLVVDIEEDAKPGDKIVVEVKDPEGNTIDESTVTVTEPPAPAEKDNEKFEPEYEDGSGKPGEDVKVEKPEFKDKDGKETKAPEGTKFTPGENAPEGVKVDENTGEITVPIPEDAKPGDKITVPVDVTYPDGSKDTVDVTVTVEKPGDKQPDAPAPADKPDWNDNKGKPGDNVVIPNEGGKVEDGTTVEVEGPGKAEIDKDGNIRVDINDDAKPGDKIKVVVKDKDGKVIDEVTVTVNDPKKTDAENYQPKWNDSTIKPGDTITLPNIGDKLPDGTTLEIKGKDLPKGWGVQIDKNGAIKVTAPSWAKPGDTVKIPVHVTYPDGSSEVVYFTVTVVGDNDKGGSNDKGTPLPRTGVEVGAALAAATALIAGGIALIARSRRRNN
;
A
#
# COMPACT_ATOMS: atom_id res chain seq x y z
N PRO A 1 -43.06 7.79 -25.61
CA PRO A 1 -44.48 8.05 -25.30
C PRO A 1 -45.27 6.74 -25.14
N VAL A 2 -46.04 6.63 -24.06
CA VAL A 2 -47.03 5.55 -23.89
C VAL A 2 -48.41 6.16 -24.10
N ASP A 3 -49.19 5.55 -25.00
CA ASP A 3 -50.58 5.94 -25.24
C ASP A 3 -51.51 5.11 -24.37
N VAL A 4 -52.18 5.75 -23.42
CA VAL A 4 -53.22 5.13 -22.61
C VAL A 4 -54.56 5.40 -23.26
N THR A 5 -55.28 4.34 -23.65
CA THR A 5 -56.63 4.45 -24.22
C THR A 5 -57.66 4.05 -23.17
N TYR A 6 -58.55 4.97 -22.84
CA TYR A 6 -59.62 4.75 -21.88
C TYR A 6 -60.83 4.07 -22.53
N PRO A 7 -61.71 3.42 -21.73
CA PRO A 7 -62.86 2.68 -22.26
C PRO A 7 -63.86 3.53 -23.07
N ASP A 8 -63.86 4.85 -22.90
CA ASP A 8 -64.66 5.81 -23.67
C ASP A 8 -64.05 6.18 -25.03
N GLY A 9 -62.88 5.62 -25.35
CA GLY A 9 -62.16 5.87 -26.59
C GLY A 9 -61.26 7.11 -26.57
N SER A 10 -61.19 7.84 -25.46
CA SER A 10 -60.22 8.92 -25.28
C SER A 10 -58.81 8.37 -25.10
N LYS A 11 -57.80 9.13 -25.53
CA LYS A 11 -56.40 8.77 -25.43
C LYS A 11 -55.61 9.89 -24.79
N ASP A 12 -54.75 9.54 -23.83
CA ASP A 12 -53.70 10.40 -23.32
C ASP A 12 -52.34 9.85 -23.73
N THR A 13 -51.49 10.74 -24.24
CA THR A 13 -50.10 10.43 -24.62
C THR A 13 -49.19 10.96 -23.52
N VAL A 14 -48.54 10.06 -22.79
CA VAL A 14 -47.55 10.42 -21.76
C VAL A 14 -46.17 10.35 -22.38
N ASP A 15 -45.52 11.50 -22.55
CA ASP A 15 -44.12 11.58 -22.94
C ASP A 15 -43.22 11.23 -21.76
N VAL A 16 -42.75 9.98 -21.72
CA VAL A 16 -41.68 9.55 -20.81
C VAL A 16 -40.36 10.06 -21.39
N THR A 17 -39.79 11.10 -20.79
CA THR A 17 -38.39 11.49 -21.02
C THR A 17 -37.49 10.53 -20.25
N VAL A 18 -36.85 9.60 -20.97
CA VAL A 18 -35.72 8.83 -20.45
C VAL A 18 -34.48 9.72 -20.59
N THR A 19 -33.99 10.24 -19.47
CA THR A 19 -32.65 10.83 -19.43
C THR A 19 -31.66 9.68 -19.36
N VAL A 20 -31.12 9.27 -20.51
CA VAL A 20 -29.90 8.46 -20.51
C VAL A 20 -28.78 9.45 -20.21
N GLU A 21 -28.36 9.51 -18.94
CA GLU A 21 -27.07 10.11 -18.64
C GLU A 21 -26.04 9.37 -19.48
N LYS A 22 -25.37 10.09 -20.37
CA LYS A 22 -24.21 9.55 -21.07
C LYS A 22 -23.25 9.15 -19.95
N PRO A 23 -22.86 7.86 -19.82
CA PRO A 23 -21.95 7.44 -18.77
C PRO A 23 -20.76 8.40 -18.80
N ASP A 24 -20.45 8.98 -17.64
CA ASP A 24 -19.24 9.76 -17.46
C ASP A 24 -18.12 8.94 -18.08
N THR A 25 -17.50 9.50 -19.11
CA THR A 25 -16.39 8.82 -19.77
C THR A 25 -15.32 8.70 -18.69
N PRO A 26 -14.99 7.49 -18.21
CA PRO A 26 -14.08 7.35 -17.10
C PRO A 26 -12.78 8.07 -17.46
N ALA A 27 -12.25 8.83 -16.50
CA ALA A 27 -10.90 9.36 -16.62
C ALA A 27 -9.98 8.15 -16.85
N PRO A 28 -9.08 8.20 -17.85
CA PRO A 28 -8.34 7.01 -18.29
C PRO A 28 -7.54 6.42 -17.12
N SER A 29 -7.73 5.13 -16.88
CA SER A 29 -6.82 4.30 -16.08
C SER A 29 -5.40 4.41 -16.62
N GLU A 30 -4.41 4.50 -15.72
CA GLU A 30 -3.00 4.53 -16.11
C GLU A 30 -2.62 3.17 -16.68
N LYS A 31 -2.18 3.16 -17.94
CA LYS A 31 -1.92 1.94 -18.70
C LYS A 31 -0.62 1.28 -18.25
N ASP A 32 -0.47 -0.02 -18.48
CA ASP A 32 0.75 -0.72 -18.10
C ASP A 32 1.99 -0.19 -18.84
N ASN A 33 1.84 0.24 -20.10
CA ASN A 33 2.90 0.93 -20.84
C ASN A 33 3.21 2.36 -20.34
N GLU A 34 2.45 2.88 -19.38
CA GLU A 34 2.78 4.11 -18.65
C GLU A 34 3.45 3.81 -17.30
N LYS A 35 3.40 2.54 -16.85
CA LYS A 35 3.97 2.05 -15.59
C LYS A 35 5.33 1.38 -15.77
N PHE A 36 5.50 0.66 -16.88
CA PHE A 36 6.67 -0.15 -17.16
C PHE A 36 7.40 0.38 -18.37
N GLU A 37 8.72 0.47 -18.28
CA GLU A 37 9.60 0.81 -19.39
C GLU A 37 10.49 -0.40 -19.70
N PRO A 38 10.28 -1.09 -20.84
CA PRO A 38 11.13 -2.19 -21.27
C PRO A 38 12.48 -1.69 -21.79
N GLU A 39 13.54 -2.41 -21.44
CA GLU A 39 14.91 -2.16 -21.90
C GLU A 39 15.57 -3.47 -22.34
N TYR A 40 16.12 -3.46 -23.55
CA TYR A 40 16.97 -4.52 -24.08
C TYR A 40 18.42 -4.04 -24.10
N LYS A 41 19.34 -4.94 -23.76
CA LYS A 41 20.76 -4.72 -24.03
C LYS A 41 21.05 -4.87 -25.52
N ASP A 42 22.06 -4.15 -25.99
CA ASP A 42 22.54 -4.28 -27.35
C ASP A 42 23.19 -5.65 -27.58
N GLY A 43 23.01 -6.15 -28.80
CA GLY A 43 23.56 -7.40 -29.26
C GLY A 43 24.84 -7.25 -30.04
N PHE A 44 25.63 -8.32 -30.04
CA PHE A 44 26.85 -8.40 -30.81
C PHE A 44 26.95 -9.76 -31.50
N GLY A 45 27.57 -9.78 -32.68
CA GLY A 45 27.84 -11.03 -33.35
C GLY A 45 28.52 -10.84 -34.70
N GLN A 46 28.97 -11.96 -35.25
CA GLN A 46 29.73 -11.98 -36.49
C GLN A 46 28.84 -12.17 -37.73
N PRO A 47 29.34 -11.81 -38.93
CA PRO A 47 28.64 -12.09 -40.18
C PRO A 47 28.25 -13.56 -40.33
N GLY A 48 26.96 -13.81 -40.55
CA GLY A 48 26.41 -15.16 -40.79
C GLY A 48 26.01 -15.94 -39.55
N THR A 49 26.24 -15.44 -38.33
CA THR A 49 25.82 -16.10 -37.09
C THR A 49 24.46 -15.60 -36.59
N LYS A 50 23.92 -16.21 -35.53
CA LYS A 50 22.68 -15.78 -34.87
C LYS A 50 23.00 -15.13 -33.53
N ALA A 51 23.05 -13.81 -33.44
CA ALA A 51 23.33 -13.13 -32.17
C ALA A 51 22.18 -13.35 -31.17
N PRO A 52 22.44 -13.90 -29.97
CA PRO A 52 21.44 -13.97 -28.92
C PRO A 52 21.34 -12.62 -28.19
N ILE A 53 20.12 -12.26 -27.80
CA ILE A 53 19.81 -11.11 -26.95
C ILE A 53 18.99 -11.62 -25.78
N ASP A 54 19.39 -11.25 -24.57
CA ASP A 54 18.64 -11.60 -23.37
C ASP A 54 17.23 -11.01 -23.39
N ALA A 55 16.36 -11.58 -22.56
CA ALA A 55 15.04 -11.04 -22.31
C ALA A 55 15.13 -9.59 -21.79
N PRO A 56 14.13 -8.74 -22.09
CA PRO A 56 14.17 -7.35 -21.65
C PRO A 56 14.04 -7.27 -20.14
N THR A 57 14.74 -6.31 -19.55
CA THR A 57 14.47 -5.85 -18.19
C THR A 57 13.38 -4.81 -18.23
N PHE A 58 12.61 -4.68 -17.16
CA PHE A 58 11.59 -3.66 -17.04
C PHE A 58 11.87 -2.77 -15.86
N THR A 59 11.67 -1.47 -16.04
CA THR A 59 11.74 -0.50 -14.95
C THR A 59 10.40 0.18 -14.70
N ASP A 60 10.18 0.63 -13.47
CA ASP A 60 9.08 1.54 -13.16
C ASP A 60 9.45 3.00 -13.49
N LYS A 61 8.50 3.92 -13.29
CA LYS A 61 8.69 5.37 -13.49
C LYS A 61 9.80 5.99 -12.63
N ASP A 62 10.16 5.32 -11.54
CA ASP A 62 11.22 5.72 -10.62
C ASP A 62 12.59 5.11 -11.04
N GLY A 63 12.61 4.29 -12.10
CA GLY A 63 13.79 3.62 -12.63
C GLY A 63 14.17 2.32 -11.91
N ASN A 64 13.29 1.77 -11.06
CA ASN A 64 13.59 0.53 -10.34
C ASN A 64 13.26 -0.69 -11.22
N LYS A 65 14.13 -1.71 -11.22
CA LYS A 65 13.86 -2.98 -11.90
C LYS A 65 12.63 -3.66 -11.29
N VAL A 66 11.66 -4.03 -12.12
CA VAL A 66 10.37 -4.63 -11.73
C VAL A 66 10.05 -5.84 -12.58
N ILE A 67 9.15 -6.69 -12.07
CA ILE A 67 8.59 -7.82 -12.81
C ILE A 67 7.30 -7.38 -13.48
N VAL A 68 7.12 -7.74 -14.75
CA VAL A 68 5.90 -7.44 -15.50
C VAL A 68 4.78 -8.44 -15.26
N PRO A 69 3.51 -8.05 -15.47
CA PRO A 69 2.37 -8.93 -15.32
C PRO A 69 2.47 -10.21 -16.17
N GLU A 70 1.99 -11.33 -15.62
CA GLU A 70 1.88 -12.60 -16.33
C GLU A 70 0.97 -12.44 -17.57
N GLY A 71 1.39 -13.00 -18.70
CA GLY A 71 0.69 -12.86 -19.98
C GLY A 71 1.16 -11.70 -20.86
N THR A 72 2.18 -10.95 -20.43
CA THR A 72 2.94 -10.04 -21.30
C THR A 72 3.55 -10.83 -22.46
N LYS A 73 3.48 -10.27 -23.68
CA LYS A 73 3.92 -10.94 -24.92
C LYS A 73 4.91 -10.07 -25.69
N PHE A 74 5.83 -10.74 -26.37
CA PHE A 74 6.89 -10.13 -27.16
C PHE A 74 6.75 -10.53 -28.64
N GLY A 75 7.06 -9.62 -29.54
CA GLY A 75 7.05 -9.92 -30.96
C GLY A 75 7.75 -8.85 -31.80
N THR A 76 8.13 -9.23 -33.01
CA THR A 76 8.69 -8.31 -34.02
C THR A 76 8.16 -8.72 -35.40
N ASP A 77 8.06 -7.76 -36.31
CA ASP A 77 7.76 -8.00 -37.73
C ASP A 77 9.04 -8.16 -38.58
N LYS A 78 10.22 -8.04 -37.97
CA LYS A 78 11.49 -8.12 -38.68
C LYS A 78 11.87 -9.55 -39.04
N ASP A 79 12.13 -9.78 -40.33
CA ASP A 79 12.62 -11.05 -40.85
C ASP A 79 13.97 -11.46 -40.23
N GLY A 80 14.13 -12.76 -39.99
CA GLY A 80 15.39 -13.33 -39.47
C GLY A 80 15.57 -13.21 -37.96
N VAL A 81 14.51 -12.88 -37.21
CA VAL A 81 14.52 -12.81 -35.75
C VAL A 81 13.62 -13.91 -35.18
N GLU A 82 14.16 -14.70 -34.25
CA GLU A 82 13.39 -15.62 -33.42
C GLU A 82 13.14 -14.95 -32.06
N VAL A 83 11.89 -14.97 -31.58
CA VAL A 83 11.48 -14.39 -30.29
C VAL A 83 10.97 -15.50 -29.39
N ALA A 84 11.55 -15.64 -28.21
CA ALA A 84 11.11 -16.60 -27.20
C ALA A 84 9.95 -16.06 -26.35
N GLU A 85 9.36 -16.92 -25.53
CA GLU A 85 8.21 -16.56 -24.68
C GLU A 85 8.58 -15.54 -23.60
N ASP A 86 9.81 -15.61 -23.08
CA ASP A 86 10.38 -14.64 -22.12
C ASP A 86 10.83 -13.32 -22.77
N GLY A 87 10.74 -13.21 -24.10
CA GLY A 87 11.14 -12.03 -24.84
C GLY A 87 12.61 -12.00 -25.28
N SER A 88 13.40 -13.03 -24.97
CA SER A 88 14.76 -13.17 -25.52
C SER A 88 14.72 -13.34 -27.05
N LEU A 89 15.78 -12.87 -27.74
CA LEU A 89 15.84 -12.81 -29.19
C LEU A 89 17.02 -13.63 -29.73
N LYS A 90 16.88 -14.20 -30.92
CA LYS A 90 18.01 -14.64 -31.76
C LYS A 90 17.94 -13.97 -33.12
N VAL A 91 18.90 -13.09 -33.39
CA VAL A 91 18.94 -12.25 -34.60
C VAL A 91 19.95 -12.81 -35.60
N GLN A 92 19.48 -13.23 -36.78
CA GLN A 92 20.35 -13.70 -37.85
C GLN A 92 21.09 -12.54 -38.49
N ILE A 93 22.42 -12.54 -38.38
CA ILE A 93 23.30 -11.57 -39.03
C ILE A 93 23.54 -12.01 -40.48
N PRO A 94 23.39 -11.13 -41.48
CA PRO A 94 23.71 -11.44 -42.87
C PRO A 94 25.21 -11.82 -43.03
N ALA A 95 25.48 -12.82 -43.87
CA ALA A 95 26.85 -13.30 -44.10
C ALA A 95 27.76 -12.27 -44.81
N ASP A 96 27.18 -11.27 -45.47
CA ASP A 96 27.88 -10.18 -46.17
C ASP A 96 27.92 -8.87 -45.39
N ALA A 97 27.42 -8.87 -44.15
CA ALA A 97 27.50 -7.72 -43.25
C ALA A 97 28.97 -7.39 -42.91
N LYS A 98 29.28 -6.10 -42.75
CA LYS A 98 30.63 -5.63 -42.44
C LYS A 98 30.77 -5.32 -40.96
N PRO A 99 31.98 -5.45 -40.39
CA PRO A 99 32.24 -5.00 -39.04
C PRO A 99 31.80 -3.54 -38.83
N GLY A 100 31.03 -3.30 -37.77
CA GLY A 100 30.41 -2.03 -37.42
C GLY A 100 29.04 -1.75 -38.06
N ASP A 101 28.50 -2.65 -38.90
CA ASP A 101 27.12 -2.53 -39.36
C ASP A 101 26.15 -2.71 -38.17
N GLU A 102 25.10 -1.89 -38.11
CA GLU A 102 24.05 -1.95 -37.08
C GLU A 102 22.75 -2.50 -37.67
N ILE A 103 22.18 -3.51 -37.02
CA ILE A 103 20.90 -4.12 -37.36
C ILE A 103 19.89 -3.72 -36.29
N LYS A 104 18.93 -2.86 -36.64
CA LYS A 104 17.84 -2.45 -35.74
C LYS A 104 16.66 -3.40 -35.81
N VAL A 105 16.22 -3.88 -34.65
CA VAL A 105 15.11 -4.82 -34.47
C VAL A 105 13.99 -4.14 -33.66
N PRO A 106 12.86 -3.75 -34.28
CA PRO A 106 11.73 -3.19 -33.55
C PRO A 106 10.98 -4.32 -32.84
N VAL A 107 11.01 -4.31 -31.51
CA VAL A 107 10.29 -5.26 -30.66
C VAL A 107 9.07 -4.58 -30.08
N THR A 108 7.90 -5.19 -30.23
CA THR A 108 6.66 -4.78 -29.60
C THR A 108 6.42 -5.63 -28.35
N VAL A 109 6.33 -4.97 -27.20
CA VAL A 109 5.86 -5.55 -25.94
C VAL A 109 4.35 -5.31 -25.85
N THR A 110 3.56 -6.34 -25.58
CA THR A 110 2.11 -6.24 -25.40
C THR A 110 1.72 -6.75 -24.02
N TYR A 111 1.20 -5.87 -23.18
CA TYR A 111 0.77 -6.17 -21.82
C TYR A 111 -0.62 -6.82 -21.79
N PRO A 112 -1.03 -7.46 -20.67
CA PRO A 112 -2.36 -8.06 -20.53
C PRO A 112 -3.51 -7.07 -20.70
N ASP A 113 -3.32 -5.80 -20.31
CA ASP A 113 -4.30 -4.71 -20.51
C ASP A 113 -4.46 -4.28 -21.99
N GLY A 114 -3.64 -4.84 -22.88
CA GLY A 114 -3.61 -4.56 -24.32
C GLY A 114 -2.82 -3.31 -24.71
N SER A 115 -2.27 -2.58 -23.73
CA SER A 115 -1.31 -1.51 -23.97
C SER A 115 0.01 -2.09 -24.51
N LYS A 116 0.83 -1.22 -25.13
CA LYS A 116 2.02 -1.66 -25.86
C LYS A 116 3.16 -0.67 -25.75
N ASP A 117 4.37 -1.23 -25.68
CA ASP A 117 5.62 -0.51 -25.88
C ASP A 117 6.35 -1.02 -27.12
N ASN A 118 7.19 -0.16 -27.70
CA ASN A 118 8.04 -0.52 -28.82
C ASN A 118 9.47 -0.11 -28.49
N VAL A 119 10.39 -1.08 -28.58
CA VAL A 119 11.82 -0.90 -28.30
C VAL A 119 12.60 -1.27 -29.55
N ASP A 120 13.54 -0.41 -29.96
CA ASP A 120 14.47 -0.72 -31.04
C ASP A 120 15.74 -1.33 -30.46
N VAL A 121 15.92 -2.64 -30.62
CA VAL A 121 17.13 -3.35 -30.19
C VAL A 121 18.20 -3.25 -31.28
N THR A 122 19.43 -2.92 -30.92
CA THR A 122 20.53 -2.81 -31.89
C THR A 122 21.44 -4.04 -31.79
N VAL A 123 21.75 -4.65 -32.95
CA VAL A 123 22.80 -5.66 -33.05
C VAL A 123 23.95 -5.12 -33.88
N THR A 124 25.14 -5.04 -33.28
CA THR A 124 26.36 -4.55 -33.92
C THR A 124 27.18 -5.72 -34.46
N VAL A 125 27.59 -5.63 -35.72
CA VAL A 125 28.43 -6.64 -36.35
C VAL A 125 29.88 -6.49 -35.88
N THR A 126 30.46 -7.54 -35.30
CA THR A 126 31.82 -7.50 -34.76
C THR A 126 32.88 -7.82 -35.82
N ASP A 127 34.13 -7.43 -35.53
CA ASP A 127 35.29 -7.71 -36.38
C ASP A 127 35.91 -9.06 -35.99
N PRO A 128 35.87 -10.09 -36.86
CA PRO A 128 36.36 -11.42 -36.52
C PRO A 128 37.87 -11.46 -36.25
N ASP A 129 38.64 -10.49 -36.77
CA ASP A 129 40.09 -10.43 -36.58
C ASP A 129 40.51 -9.79 -35.23
N LYS A 130 39.58 -9.23 -34.47
CA LYS A 130 39.85 -8.71 -33.11
C LYS A 130 40.02 -9.86 -32.12
N LYS A 131 40.61 -9.56 -30.97
CA LYS A 131 40.55 -10.49 -29.83
C LYS A 131 39.15 -10.44 -29.21
N PRO A 132 38.68 -11.54 -28.58
CA PRO A 132 37.49 -11.49 -27.74
C PRO A 132 37.62 -10.44 -26.65
N GLU A 133 36.51 -9.80 -26.31
CA GLU A 133 36.42 -8.75 -25.29
C GLU A 133 35.00 -8.78 -24.71
N TRP A 134 34.90 -8.93 -23.39
CA TRP A 134 33.66 -8.96 -22.63
C TRP A 134 33.62 -7.77 -21.66
N GLY A 135 32.45 -7.14 -21.54
CA GLY A 135 32.22 -6.08 -20.57
C GLY A 135 32.03 -6.60 -19.14
N ASP A 136 31.66 -5.69 -18.25
CA ASP A 136 31.09 -6.03 -16.95
C ASP A 136 29.56 -6.02 -17.05
N ASP A 137 28.90 -6.75 -16.14
CA ASP A 137 27.44 -6.79 -16.09
C ASP A 137 26.93 -6.92 -14.65
N GLU A 138 25.61 -6.98 -14.49
CA GLU A 138 24.94 -7.09 -13.22
C GLU A 138 23.66 -7.93 -13.32
N GLY A 139 23.31 -8.61 -12.21
CA GLY A 139 22.12 -9.47 -12.15
C GLY A 139 21.71 -9.80 -10.72
N ALA A 140 20.44 -10.14 -10.54
CA ALA A 140 19.90 -10.55 -9.25
C ALA A 140 20.28 -12.01 -8.90
N PRO A 141 20.17 -12.42 -7.62
CA PRO A 141 20.37 -13.82 -7.24
C PRO A 141 19.45 -14.76 -8.02
N GLY A 142 20.02 -15.81 -8.61
CA GLY A 142 19.30 -16.75 -9.47
C GLY A 142 19.16 -16.31 -10.94
N ASP A 143 19.59 -15.09 -11.31
CA ASP A 143 19.61 -14.67 -12.71
C ASP A 143 20.67 -15.45 -13.51
N LYS A 144 20.36 -15.71 -14.78
CA LYS A 144 21.32 -16.09 -15.80
C LYS A 144 21.60 -14.85 -16.65
N VAL A 145 22.83 -14.35 -16.58
CA VAL A 145 23.25 -13.11 -17.25
C VAL A 145 24.14 -13.45 -18.45
N THR A 146 23.84 -12.94 -19.63
CA THR A 146 24.71 -13.09 -20.80
C THR A 146 25.51 -11.81 -21.01
N VAL A 147 26.82 -11.88 -20.78
CA VAL A 147 27.75 -10.80 -21.11
C VAL A 147 28.18 -10.95 -22.57
N PRO A 148 27.84 -10.00 -23.45
CA PRO A 148 28.15 -10.13 -24.87
C PRO A 148 29.65 -10.04 -25.14
N ASN A 149 30.13 -10.78 -26.14
CA ASN A 149 31.46 -10.60 -26.71
C ASN A 149 31.40 -9.51 -27.80
N GLU A 150 31.98 -8.35 -27.52
CA GLU A 150 32.08 -7.23 -28.46
C GLU A 150 33.33 -7.32 -29.36
N GLY A 151 34.20 -8.28 -29.05
CA GLY A 151 35.45 -8.55 -29.73
C GLY A 151 35.32 -9.52 -30.92
N GLY A 152 36.42 -10.19 -31.22
CA GLY A 152 36.48 -11.20 -32.28
C GLY A 152 36.30 -12.65 -31.78
N ASP A 153 36.74 -13.61 -32.59
CA ASP A 153 36.48 -15.03 -32.37
C ASP A 153 37.07 -15.57 -31.06
N VAL A 154 36.25 -16.29 -30.30
CA VAL A 154 36.70 -17.05 -29.13
C VAL A 154 37.50 -18.27 -29.62
N PRO A 155 38.79 -18.42 -29.22
CA PRO A 155 39.59 -19.57 -29.60
C PRO A 155 38.95 -20.91 -29.19
N GLU A 156 38.95 -21.88 -30.09
CA GLU A 156 38.45 -23.22 -29.80
C GLU A 156 39.25 -23.86 -28.65
N GLY A 157 38.55 -24.26 -27.58
CA GLY A 157 39.17 -24.83 -26.37
C GLY A 157 39.43 -23.83 -25.25
N SER A 158 39.00 -22.57 -25.38
CA SER A 158 38.99 -21.61 -24.27
C SER A 158 38.18 -22.10 -23.07
N THR A 159 38.60 -21.70 -21.87
CA THR A 159 38.00 -22.10 -20.59
C THR A 159 37.72 -20.91 -19.68
N THR A 160 36.78 -21.06 -18.75
CA THR A 160 36.45 -20.06 -17.72
C THR A 160 36.96 -20.50 -16.35
N GLU A 161 37.52 -19.56 -15.60
CA GLU A 161 37.76 -19.69 -14.15
C GLU A 161 36.93 -18.64 -13.43
N VAL A 162 36.14 -19.07 -12.43
CA VAL A 162 35.15 -18.21 -11.75
C VAL A 162 35.49 -18.07 -10.27
N GLU A 163 35.57 -16.83 -9.82
CA GLU A 163 35.65 -16.47 -8.39
C GLU A 163 34.36 -15.77 -7.96
N GLY A 164 33.66 -16.31 -6.95
CA GLY A 164 32.41 -15.73 -6.42
C GLY A 164 31.25 -16.73 -6.39
N PRO A 165 30.04 -16.28 -6.00
CA PRO A 165 28.84 -17.12 -5.88
C PRO A 165 28.15 -17.31 -7.24
N GLY A 166 28.79 -18.08 -8.13
CA GLY A 166 28.27 -18.30 -9.48
C GLY A 166 29.09 -19.27 -10.31
N LYS A 167 28.62 -19.52 -11.54
CA LYS A 167 29.32 -20.28 -12.58
C LYS A 167 29.23 -19.53 -13.89
N ALA A 168 30.19 -19.78 -14.77
CA ALA A 168 30.22 -19.14 -16.08
C ALA A 168 30.66 -20.13 -17.16
N GLU A 169 30.02 -20.04 -18.32
CA GLU A 169 30.36 -20.79 -19.51
C GLU A 169 30.35 -19.87 -20.74
N ILE A 170 31.01 -20.30 -21.82
CA ILE A 170 30.97 -19.58 -23.10
C ILE A 170 29.96 -20.30 -23.98
N ASP A 171 29.00 -19.56 -24.52
CA ASP A 171 27.96 -20.13 -25.38
C ASP A 171 28.44 -20.39 -26.82
N GLU A 172 27.55 -20.92 -27.66
CA GLU A 172 27.85 -21.23 -29.07
C GLU A 172 28.17 -19.99 -29.93
N ASN A 173 27.90 -18.80 -29.40
CA ASN A 173 28.09 -17.50 -30.04
C ASN A 173 29.33 -16.77 -29.52
N GLY A 174 30.01 -17.32 -28.51
CA GLY A 174 31.16 -16.71 -27.88
C GLY A 174 30.81 -15.72 -26.77
N ASN A 175 29.54 -15.59 -26.38
CA ASN A 175 29.15 -14.77 -25.24
C ASN A 175 29.42 -15.52 -23.94
N LEU A 176 29.62 -14.76 -22.86
CA LEU A 176 29.84 -15.33 -21.54
C LEU A 176 28.51 -15.41 -20.79
N VAL A 177 28.03 -16.61 -20.52
CA VAL A 177 26.80 -16.88 -19.78
C VAL A 177 27.15 -17.18 -18.33
N VAL A 178 26.72 -16.29 -17.42
CA VAL A 178 26.98 -16.38 -15.98
C VAL A 178 25.69 -16.75 -15.25
N ASP A 179 25.70 -17.91 -14.59
CA ASP A 179 24.65 -18.37 -13.68
C ASP A 179 24.97 -17.88 -12.26
N ILE A 180 24.16 -16.94 -11.74
CA ILE A 180 24.29 -16.40 -10.38
C ILE A 180 23.59 -17.35 -9.39
N GLU A 181 24.25 -17.68 -8.28
CA GLU A 181 23.64 -18.54 -7.26
C GLU A 181 22.41 -17.87 -6.59
N GLU A 182 21.36 -18.64 -6.30
CA GLU A 182 20.11 -18.14 -5.70
C GLU A 182 20.32 -17.49 -4.31
N ASP A 183 21.35 -17.89 -3.56
CA ASP A 183 21.68 -17.37 -2.24
C ASP A 183 22.80 -16.31 -2.25
N ALA A 184 23.23 -15.87 -3.44
CA ALA A 184 24.13 -14.74 -3.61
C ALA A 184 23.53 -13.47 -2.97
N LYS A 185 24.38 -12.60 -2.42
CA LYS A 185 23.94 -11.40 -1.71
C LYS A 185 24.14 -10.16 -2.57
N PRO A 186 23.23 -9.17 -2.48
CA PRO A 186 23.44 -7.89 -3.14
C PRO A 186 24.81 -7.28 -2.78
N GLY A 187 25.59 -6.94 -3.80
CA GLY A 187 26.96 -6.46 -3.69
C GLY A 187 28.05 -7.52 -3.82
N ASP A 188 27.71 -8.82 -3.88
CA ASP A 188 28.67 -9.87 -4.22
C ASP A 188 29.20 -9.67 -5.65
N LYS A 189 30.44 -10.12 -5.90
CA LYS A 189 31.08 -10.04 -7.22
C LYS A 189 31.44 -11.42 -7.71
N ILE A 190 31.08 -11.70 -8.96
CA ILE A 190 31.46 -12.90 -9.70
C ILE A 190 32.46 -12.45 -10.76
N VAL A 191 33.72 -12.76 -10.54
CA VAL A 191 34.80 -12.44 -11.48
C VAL A 191 35.05 -13.68 -12.34
N VAL A 192 34.99 -13.50 -13.64
CA VAL A 192 35.19 -14.56 -14.63
C VAL A 192 36.42 -14.25 -15.45
N GLU A 193 37.45 -15.09 -15.28
CA GLU A 193 38.66 -15.05 -16.08
C GLU A 193 38.53 -16.03 -17.26
N VAL A 194 38.61 -15.51 -18.48
CA VAL A 194 38.58 -16.33 -19.69
C VAL A 194 40.00 -16.62 -20.15
N LYS A 195 40.35 -17.89 -20.35
CA LYS A 195 41.69 -18.33 -20.74
C LYS A 195 41.70 -18.96 -22.13
N ASP A 196 42.80 -18.75 -22.86
CA ASP A 196 43.09 -19.44 -24.11
C ASP A 196 43.47 -20.92 -23.85
N PRO A 197 43.51 -21.77 -24.87
CA PRO A 197 43.91 -23.18 -24.72
C PRO A 197 45.31 -23.38 -24.14
N GLU A 198 46.19 -22.37 -24.24
CA GLU A 198 47.53 -22.35 -23.66
C GLU A 198 47.55 -21.92 -22.18
N GLY A 199 46.41 -21.49 -21.63
CA GLY A 199 46.22 -21.06 -20.26
C GLY A 199 46.52 -19.58 -19.97
N ASN A 200 46.69 -18.75 -21.01
CA ASN A 200 46.83 -17.30 -20.83
C ASN A 200 45.45 -16.63 -20.77
N THR A 201 45.33 -15.62 -19.92
CA THR A 201 44.14 -14.77 -19.83
C THR A 201 43.90 -14.05 -21.16
N ILE A 202 42.73 -14.29 -21.74
CA ILE A 202 42.21 -13.54 -22.88
C ILE A 202 41.61 -12.23 -22.36
N ASP A 203 40.75 -12.34 -21.33
CA ASP A 203 40.03 -11.23 -20.75
C ASP A 203 39.48 -11.59 -19.35
N GLU A 204 39.03 -10.58 -18.62
CA GLU A 204 38.38 -10.70 -17.30
C GLU A 204 37.10 -9.88 -17.29
N SER A 205 35.98 -10.49 -16.91
CA SER A 205 34.66 -9.85 -16.80
C SER A 205 34.15 -9.97 -15.37
N THR A 206 33.49 -8.93 -14.86
CA THR A 206 32.85 -8.95 -13.53
C THR A 206 31.34 -8.83 -13.65
N VAL A 207 30.62 -9.78 -13.06
CA VAL A 207 29.18 -9.69 -12.81
C VAL A 207 28.93 -9.30 -11.36
N THR A 208 28.25 -8.17 -11.14
CA THR A 208 27.87 -7.70 -9.80
C THR A 208 26.46 -8.13 -9.43
N VAL A 209 26.31 -8.72 -8.24
CA VAL A 209 24.99 -9.16 -7.76
C VAL A 209 24.18 -7.95 -7.29
N THR A 210 23.03 -7.70 -7.91
CA THR A 210 22.14 -6.60 -7.55
C THR A 210 21.09 -7.03 -6.53
N GLU A 211 20.36 -6.06 -5.97
CA GLU A 211 19.16 -6.37 -5.20
C GLU A 211 18.12 -7.01 -6.14
N PRO A 212 17.44 -8.10 -5.73
CA PRO A 212 16.39 -8.69 -6.53
C PRO A 212 15.26 -7.66 -6.76
N PRO A 213 14.63 -7.66 -7.94
CA PRO A 213 13.53 -6.76 -8.23
C PRO A 213 12.38 -7.01 -7.25
N ALA A 214 11.78 -5.93 -6.74
CA ALA A 214 10.61 -6.06 -5.89
C ALA A 214 9.46 -6.68 -6.71
N PRO A 215 8.70 -7.64 -6.16
CA PRO A 215 7.48 -8.10 -6.79
C PRO A 215 6.54 -6.91 -7.01
N ALA A 216 5.92 -6.83 -8.19
CA ALA A 216 4.84 -5.88 -8.40
C ALA A 216 3.72 -6.18 -7.39
N GLU A 217 3.38 -5.21 -6.54
CA GLU A 217 2.28 -5.33 -5.59
C GLU A 217 0.98 -5.64 -6.34
N LYS A 218 0.22 -6.62 -5.85
CA LYS A 218 -1.06 -7.02 -6.46
C LYS A 218 -2.16 -6.02 -6.13
N ASP A 219 -3.18 -5.95 -6.96
CA ASP A 219 -4.30 -5.03 -6.75
C ASP A 219 -5.08 -5.39 -5.47
N ASN A 220 -5.28 -6.67 -5.16
CA ASN A 220 -5.91 -7.10 -3.91
C ASN A 220 -5.07 -6.82 -2.64
N GLU A 221 -3.81 -6.38 -2.78
CA GLU A 221 -2.98 -5.90 -1.66
C GLU A 221 -3.07 -4.37 -1.51
N LYS A 222 -3.61 -3.68 -2.52
CA LYS A 222 -3.75 -2.22 -2.56
C LYS A 222 -5.18 -1.76 -2.32
N PHE A 223 -6.16 -2.59 -2.66
CA PHE A 223 -7.58 -2.26 -2.64
C PHE A 223 -8.31 -3.23 -1.71
N GLU A 224 -9.16 -2.69 -0.85
CA GLU A 224 -10.03 -3.46 0.05
C GLU A 224 -11.50 -3.10 -0.23
N PRO A 225 -12.30 -4.01 -0.80
CA PRO A 225 -13.73 -3.79 -1.02
C PRO A 225 -14.53 -4.00 0.26
N GLU A 226 -15.51 -3.13 0.51
CA GLU A 226 -16.41 -3.18 1.66
C GLU A 226 -17.86 -2.95 1.21
N TYR A 227 -18.77 -3.76 1.74
CA TYR A 227 -20.20 -3.61 1.52
C TYR A 227 -20.86 -3.20 2.84
N GLU A 228 -21.84 -2.31 2.73
CA GLU A 228 -22.77 -2.06 3.83
C GLU A 228 -23.73 -3.23 4.00
N ASP A 229 -24.07 -3.54 5.25
CA ASP A 229 -25.04 -4.58 5.57
C ASP A 229 -26.47 -4.17 5.16
N GLY A 230 -27.28 -5.15 4.76
CA GLY A 230 -28.68 -4.95 4.38
C GLY A 230 -29.68 -5.39 5.46
N SER A 231 -30.92 -4.89 5.37
CA SER A 231 -32.05 -5.40 6.14
C SER A 231 -33.35 -5.36 5.34
N GLY A 232 -34.28 -6.27 5.65
CA GLY A 232 -35.57 -6.32 4.97
C GLY A 232 -36.54 -7.32 5.57
N LYS A 233 -37.79 -7.31 5.08
CA LYS A 233 -38.86 -8.17 5.61
C LYS A 233 -38.91 -9.52 4.89
N PRO A 234 -39.49 -10.56 5.52
CA PRO A 234 -39.75 -11.83 4.84
C PRO A 234 -40.55 -11.64 3.54
N GLY A 235 -40.09 -12.23 2.45
CA GLY A 235 -40.69 -12.12 1.12
C GLY A 235 -40.30 -10.87 0.31
N GLU A 236 -39.36 -10.06 0.80
CA GLU A 236 -38.83 -8.88 0.12
C GLU A 236 -37.48 -9.16 -0.58
N ASP A 237 -37.24 -8.46 -1.68
CA ASP A 237 -35.92 -8.42 -2.34
C ASP A 237 -35.13 -7.23 -1.77
N VAL A 238 -34.12 -7.50 -0.95
CA VAL A 238 -33.23 -6.48 -0.40
C VAL A 238 -32.18 -6.11 -1.44
N LYS A 239 -32.02 -4.81 -1.68
CA LYS A 239 -30.92 -4.28 -2.48
C LYS A 239 -29.81 -3.80 -1.55
N VAL A 240 -28.60 -4.30 -1.78
CA VAL A 240 -27.39 -3.76 -1.19
C VAL A 240 -26.68 -2.97 -2.27
N GLU A 241 -26.33 -1.74 -1.94
CA GLU A 241 -25.65 -0.83 -2.86
C GLU A 241 -24.27 -1.39 -3.25
N LYS A 242 -23.69 -0.84 -4.31
CA LYS A 242 -22.33 -1.18 -4.75
C LYS A 242 -21.30 -1.04 -3.62
N PRO A 243 -20.20 -1.80 -3.66
CA PRO A 243 -19.18 -1.73 -2.63
C PRO A 243 -18.39 -0.42 -2.69
N GLU A 244 -17.91 0.00 -1.53
CA GLU A 244 -16.89 1.03 -1.39
C GLU A 244 -15.51 0.37 -1.41
N PHE A 245 -14.51 1.02 -1.99
CA PHE A 245 -13.14 0.52 -1.99
C PHE A 245 -12.29 1.42 -1.14
N LYS A 246 -11.41 0.84 -0.34
CA LYS A 246 -10.37 1.55 0.41
C LYS A 246 -9.01 1.23 -0.18
N ASP A 247 -8.12 2.21 -0.16
CA ASP A 247 -6.70 1.95 -0.41
C ASP A 247 -6.03 1.32 0.82
N LYS A 248 -4.77 0.91 0.69
CA LYS A 248 -3.93 0.40 1.78
C LYS A 248 -3.82 1.33 3.00
N ASP A 249 -4.14 2.61 2.85
CA ASP A 249 -4.13 3.63 3.90
C ASP A 249 -5.53 3.80 4.54
N GLY A 250 -6.50 2.97 4.13
CA GLY A 250 -7.87 2.94 4.63
C GLY A 250 -8.76 4.06 4.09
N LYS A 251 -8.32 4.76 3.05
CA LYS A 251 -9.04 5.90 2.47
C LYS A 251 -9.88 5.44 1.28
N GLU A 252 -11.09 5.99 1.17
CA GLU A 252 -11.97 5.75 0.02
C GLU A 252 -11.26 6.04 -1.31
N THR A 253 -11.31 5.04 -2.18
CA THR A 253 -10.76 5.04 -3.52
C THR A 253 -11.73 4.36 -4.48
N LYS A 254 -11.39 4.33 -5.76
CA LYS A 254 -12.14 3.59 -6.77
C LYS A 254 -11.44 2.26 -7.03
N ALA A 255 -12.24 1.22 -7.25
CA ALA A 255 -11.73 -0.03 -7.79
C ALA A 255 -10.98 0.22 -9.12
N PRO A 256 -9.97 -0.60 -9.42
CA PRO A 256 -9.40 -0.67 -10.76
C PRO A 256 -10.47 -0.84 -11.84
N GLU A 257 -10.30 -0.17 -12.97
CA GLU A 257 -11.22 -0.29 -14.08
C GLU A 257 -11.10 -1.70 -14.69
N GLY A 258 -12.22 -2.39 -14.89
CA GLY A 258 -12.23 -3.79 -15.31
C GLY A 258 -12.36 -4.79 -14.16
N THR A 259 -12.41 -4.33 -12.90
CA THR A 259 -12.82 -5.16 -11.77
C THR A 259 -14.20 -5.77 -12.00
N LYS A 260 -14.33 -7.06 -11.71
CA LYS A 260 -15.56 -7.84 -11.89
C LYS A 260 -16.06 -8.41 -10.58
N PHE A 261 -17.38 -8.48 -10.44
CA PHE A 261 -18.06 -8.98 -9.26
C PHE A 261 -18.87 -10.24 -9.59
N THR A 262 -18.73 -11.28 -8.78
CA THR A 262 -19.52 -12.50 -8.93
C THR A 262 -19.98 -13.03 -7.57
N PRO A 263 -21.12 -13.73 -7.49
CA PRO A 263 -21.46 -14.45 -6.27
C PRO A 263 -20.35 -15.43 -5.90
N GLY A 264 -19.89 -15.37 -4.65
CA GLY A 264 -18.85 -16.25 -4.13
C GLY A 264 -19.35 -17.66 -3.86
N GLU A 265 -18.42 -18.53 -3.47
CA GLU A 265 -18.73 -19.92 -3.18
C GLU A 265 -19.74 -20.04 -2.02
N ASN A 266 -20.83 -20.81 -2.21
CA ASN A 266 -21.95 -20.98 -1.28
C ASN A 266 -22.91 -19.77 -1.14
N ALA A 267 -22.93 -18.85 -2.11
CA ALA A 267 -23.95 -17.82 -2.17
C ALA A 267 -25.38 -18.43 -2.11
N PRO A 268 -26.30 -17.85 -1.31
CA PRO A 268 -27.69 -18.30 -1.21
C PRO A 268 -28.41 -18.32 -2.56
N GLU A 269 -29.35 -19.26 -2.72
CA GLU A 269 -30.09 -19.42 -3.97
C GLU A 269 -30.95 -18.18 -4.29
N GLY A 270 -30.84 -17.67 -5.52
CA GLY A 270 -31.61 -16.52 -5.99
C GLY A 270 -30.92 -15.17 -5.82
N VAL A 271 -29.76 -15.10 -5.16
CA VAL A 271 -28.92 -13.89 -5.09
C VAL A 271 -28.46 -13.49 -6.49
N LYS A 272 -28.48 -12.18 -6.76
CA LYS A 272 -27.93 -11.59 -7.99
C LYS A 272 -26.89 -10.55 -7.62
N VAL A 273 -25.77 -10.55 -8.33
CA VAL A 273 -24.71 -9.53 -8.25
C VAL A 273 -24.54 -8.95 -9.65
N ASP A 274 -24.55 -7.62 -9.77
CA ASP A 274 -24.19 -6.97 -11.03
C ASP A 274 -22.69 -7.10 -11.29
N GLU A 275 -22.32 -7.69 -12.42
CA GLU A 275 -20.93 -8.04 -12.73
C GLU A 275 -19.99 -6.81 -12.81
N ASN A 276 -20.53 -5.63 -13.11
CA ASN A 276 -19.73 -4.42 -13.34
C ASN A 276 -19.80 -3.43 -12.18
N THR A 277 -20.94 -3.33 -11.49
CA THR A 277 -21.12 -2.37 -10.39
C THR A 277 -20.94 -3.01 -9.02
N GLY A 278 -21.13 -4.33 -8.91
CA GLY A 278 -21.15 -5.04 -7.63
C GLY A 278 -22.42 -4.84 -6.82
N GLU A 279 -23.47 -4.19 -7.34
CA GLU A 279 -24.76 -4.09 -6.65
C GLU A 279 -25.37 -5.49 -6.42
N ILE A 280 -25.92 -5.73 -5.23
CA ILE A 280 -26.44 -7.04 -4.85
C ILE A 280 -27.96 -6.97 -4.65
N THR A 281 -28.68 -7.98 -5.13
CA THR A 281 -30.08 -8.22 -4.78
C THR A 281 -30.22 -9.56 -4.08
N VAL A 282 -30.71 -9.53 -2.84
CA VAL A 282 -30.85 -10.69 -1.95
C VAL A 282 -32.33 -10.95 -1.67
N PRO A 283 -32.90 -12.08 -2.13
CA PRO A 283 -34.27 -12.45 -1.81
C PRO A 283 -34.37 -12.99 -0.39
N ILE A 284 -35.24 -12.41 0.45
CA ILE A 284 -35.53 -12.95 1.79
C ILE A 284 -36.66 -13.98 1.69
N PRO A 285 -36.46 -15.23 2.16
CA PRO A 285 -37.52 -16.24 2.21
C PRO A 285 -38.76 -15.77 2.99
N GLU A 286 -39.97 -16.09 2.53
CA GLU A 286 -41.22 -15.71 3.21
C GLU A 286 -41.36 -16.32 4.62
N ASP A 287 -40.72 -17.46 4.87
CA ASP A 287 -40.73 -18.16 6.16
C ASP A 287 -39.57 -17.77 7.09
N ALA A 288 -38.73 -16.83 6.67
CA ALA A 288 -37.62 -16.34 7.47
C ALA A 288 -38.12 -15.63 8.74
N LYS A 289 -37.41 -15.85 9.86
CA LYS A 289 -37.79 -15.32 11.17
C LYS A 289 -37.08 -13.99 11.43
N PRO A 290 -37.71 -13.07 12.17
CA PRO A 290 -37.04 -11.84 12.59
C PRO A 290 -35.75 -12.13 13.35
N GLY A 291 -34.65 -11.52 12.92
CA GLY A 291 -33.29 -11.71 13.43
C GLY A 291 -32.47 -12.78 12.70
N ASP A 292 -33.05 -13.52 11.74
CA ASP A 292 -32.28 -14.42 10.87
C ASP A 292 -31.27 -13.60 10.05
N LYS A 293 -30.08 -14.19 9.81
CA LYS A 293 -29.00 -13.59 9.03
C LYS A 293 -28.74 -14.40 7.78
N ILE A 294 -28.71 -13.73 6.64
CA ILE A 294 -28.34 -14.30 5.35
C ILE A 294 -26.98 -13.73 4.98
N THR A 295 -25.95 -14.57 4.90
CA THR A 295 -24.60 -14.16 4.50
C THR A 295 -24.40 -14.46 3.02
N VAL A 296 -23.94 -13.45 2.28
CA VAL A 296 -23.70 -13.51 0.85
C VAL A 296 -22.22 -13.23 0.58
N PRO A 297 -21.40 -14.23 0.25
CA PRO A 297 -20.04 -14.00 -0.22
C PRO A 297 -20.07 -13.41 -1.63
N VAL A 298 -19.22 -12.43 -1.90
CA VAL A 298 -19.01 -11.80 -3.20
C VAL A 298 -17.53 -11.84 -3.55
N ASP A 299 -17.20 -12.44 -4.68
CA ASP A 299 -15.84 -12.46 -5.21
C ASP A 299 -15.61 -11.23 -6.09
N VAL A 300 -14.55 -10.49 -5.78
CA VAL A 300 -14.06 -9.33 -6.52
C VAL A 300 -12.81 -9.77 -7.26
N THR A 301 -12.83 -9.75 -8.59
CA THR A 301 -11.67 -10.10 -9.43
C THR A 301 -11.12 -8.85 -10.10
N TYR A 302 -9.85 -8.54 -9.83
CA TYR A 302 -9.15 -7.39 -10.39
C TYR A 302 -8.59 -7.67 -11.79
N PRO A 303 -8.24 -6.63 -12.56
CA PRO A 303 -7.64 -6.80 -13.89
C PRO A 303 -6.33 -7.59 -13.91
N ASP A 304 -5.52 -7.51 -12.84
CA ASP A 304 -4.29 -8.27 -12.66
C ASP A 304 -4.53 -9.76 -12.32
N GLY A 305 -5.79 -10.18 -12.22
CA GLY A 305 -6.23 -11.52 -11.88
C GLY A 305 -6.23 -11.85 -10.39
N SER A 306 -5.76 -10.93 -9.53
CA SER A 306 -5.89 -11.05 -8.08
C SER A 306 -7.35 -10.96 -7.64
N LYS A 307 -7.66 -11.44 -6.43
CA LYS A 307 -9.05 -11.56 -5.96
C LYS A 307 -9.19 -11.23 -4.48
N ASP A 308 -10.34 -10.67 -4.13
CA ASP A 308 -10.88 -10.55 -2.76
C ASP A 308 -12.23 -11.25 -2.67
N THR A 309 -12.61 -11.66 -1.46
CA THR A 309 -13.95 -12.18 -1.15
C THR A 309 -14.51 -11.39 0.03
N VAL A 310 -15.69 -10.80 -0.14
CA VAL A 310 -16.37 -10.00 0.89
C VAL A 310 -17.69 -10.65 1.28
N ASP A 311 -17.95 -10.77 2.58
CA ASP A 311 -19.19 -11.32 3.12
C ASP A 311 -20.18 -10.22 3.48
N VAL A 312 -21.31 -10.17 2.78
CA VAL A 312 -22.40 -9.22 3.04
C VAL A 312 -23.47 -9.86 3.91
N THR A 313 -23.89 -9.20 4.99
CA THR A 313 -24.96 -9.73 5.85
C THR A 313 -26.29 -9.00 5.61
N VAL A 314 -27.34 -9.77 5.32
CA VAL A 314 -28.73 -9.28 5.30
C VAL A 314 -29.47 -9.79 6.53
N THR A 315 -30.00 -8.88 7.34
CA THR A 315 -30.76 -9.20 8.55
C THR A 315 -32.26 -9.11 8.31
N VAL A 316 -32.99 -10.16 8.71
CA VAL A 316 -34.45 -10.22 8.57
C VAL A 316 -35.12 -9.40 9.66
N GLU A 317 -35.91 -8.43 9.26
CA GLU A 317 -36.64 -7.54 10.16
C GLU A 317 -37.96 -8.16 10.64
N LYS A 318 -38.52 -7.59 11.71
CA LYS A 318 -39.85 -7.97 12.18
C LYS A 318 -40.90 -7.56 11.15
N PRO A 319 -41.73 -8.49 10.62
CA PRO A 319 -42.85 -8.10 9.78
C PRO A 319 -43.79 -7.23 10.60
N GLY A 320 -44.07 -6.02 10.13
CA GLY A 320 -45.08 -5.16 10.74
C GLY A 320 -46.43 -5.87 10.71
N ASP A 321 -47.05 -6.03 11.88
CA ASP A 321 -48.35 -6.67 12.03
C ASP A 321 -49.39 -5.98 11.14
N LYS A 322 -49.68 -6.54 9.96
CA LYS A 322 -50.94 -6.27 9.27
C LYS A 322 -52.05 -7.05 9.99
N GLN A 323 -52.56 -6.49 11.08
CA GLN A 323 -53.83 -6.91 11.68
C GLN A 323 -54.98 -6.07 11.09
N PRO A 324 -56.16 -6.64 10.80
CA PRO A 324 -57.25 -5.95 10.11
C PRO A 324 -57.92 -4.88 10.99
N ASP A 325 -58.21 -3.74 10.38
CA ASP A 325 -59.13 -2.66 10.79
C ASP A 325 -59.56 -2.62 12.27
N ALA A 326 -58.79 -1.91 13.10
CA ALA A 326 -59.25 -1.27 14.32
C ALA A 326 -58.68 0.16 14.38
N PRO A 327 -59.45 1.17 14.84
CA PRO A 327 -59.13 2.58 14.63
C PRO A 327 -57.83 2.97 15.34
N ALA A 328 -57.03 3.79 14.66
CA ALA A 328 -55.72 4.28 15.06
C ALA A 328 -55.66 4.67 16.56
N PRO A 329 -54.75 4.12 17.36
CA PRO A 329 -54.36 4.76 18.60
C PRO A 329 -53.43 5.93 18.27
N ALA A 330 -53.68 7.06 18.91
CA ALA A 330 -52.97 8.33 18.73
C ALA A 330 -51.44 8.20 18.70
N ASP A 331 -50.81 9.04 17.88
CA ASP A 331 -49.36 9.18 17.70
C ASP A 331 -48.66 9.25 19.06
N LYS A 332 -47.91 8.19 19.42
CA LYS A 332 -47.04 8.18 20.60
C LYS A 332 -45.65 8.66 20.20
N PRO A 333 -44.90 9.31 21.11
CA PRO A 333 -43.48 9.61 20.88
C PRO A 333 -42.68 8.37 20.50
N ASP A 334 -41.66 8.57 19.66
CA ASP A 334 -40.81 7.52 19.09
C ASP A 334 -39.40 8.07 18.88
N TRP A 335 -38.38 7.39 19.44
CA TRP A 335 -36.98 7.79 19.36
C TRP A 335 -36.10 6.63 18.94
N ASN A 336 -35.18 6.88 18.02
CA ASN A 336 -34.24 5.87 17.53
C ASN A 336 -32.97 5.76 18.39
N ASP A 337 -32.38 4.56 18.40
CA ASP A 337 -31.04 4.32 18.96
C ASP A 337 -29.98 5.18 18.26
N ASN A 338 -28.93 5.56 19.00
CA ASN A 338 -27.87 6.43 18.48
C ASN A 338 -26.46 6.00 18.96
N LYS A 339 -25.43 6.70 18.51
CA LYS A 339 -24.03 6.45 18.88
C LYS A 339 -23.31 7.77 19.18
N GLY A 340 -22.27 7.73 20.00
CA GLY A 340 -21.45 8.91 20.34
C GLY A 340 -20.11 8.55 20.96
N LYS A 341 -19.16 9.50 21.01
CA LYS A 341 -17.86 9.31 21.69
C LYS A 341 -17.92 9.79 23.16
N PRO A 342 -16.96 9.40 24.02
CA PRO A 342 -16.86 9.94 25.37
C PRO A 342 -16.83 11.47 25.37
N GLY A 343 -17.66 12.10 26.20
CA GLY A 343 -17.81 13.56 26.29
C GLY A 343 -18.81 14.19 25.31
N ASP A 344 -19.45 13.42 24.43
CA ASP A 344 -20.47 13.95 23.50
C ASP A 344 -21.80 14.31 24.19
N ASN A 345 -22.46 15.33 23.66
CA ASN A 345 -23.88 15.61 23.88
C ASN A 345 -24.66 15.18 22.63
N VAL A 346 -25.19 13.95 22.65
CA VAL A 346 -25.93 13.34 21.54
C VAL A 346 -27.39 13.79 21.60
N VAL A 347 -27.90 14.36 20.50
CA VAL A 347 -29.31 14.77 20.40
C VAL A 347 -30.07 13.75 19.54
N ILE A 348 -31.12 13.17 20.12
CA ILE A 348 -31.95 12.14 19.50
C ILE A 348 -33.33 12.74 19.22
N PRO A 349 -33.71 12.93 17.95
CA PRO A 349 -34.97 13.56 17.60
C PRO A 349 -36.16 12.67 17.94
N ASN A 350 -37.28 13.28 18.36
CA ASN A 350 -38.57 12.59 18.44
C ASN A 350 -39.20 12.54 17.04
N GLU A 351 -39.34 11.35 16.48
CA GLU A 351 -39.95 11.13 15.16
C GLU A 351 -41.43 10.72 15.28
N GLY A 352 -41.89 10.47 16.51
CA GLY A 352 -43.27 10.11 16.81
C GLY A 352 -44.16 11.29 17.20
N GLY A 353 -45.23 10.96 17.92
CA GLY A 353 -46.22 11.91 18.42
C GLY A 353 -45.74 12.78 19.58
N LYS A 354 -46.63 13.66 20.04
CA LYS A 354 -46.29 14.69 21.05
C LYS A 354 -45.89 14.06 22.39
N VAL A 355 -44.78 14.55 22.97
CA VAL A 355 -44.39 14.22 24.34
C VAL A 355 -45.33 14.94 25.33
N GLU A 356 -46.01 14.17 26.18
CA GLU A 356 -46.93 14.73 27.18
C GLU A 356 -46.19 15.37 28.36
N ASP A 357 -46.82 16.39 28.95
CA ASP A 357 -46.31 17.07 30.15
C ASP A 357 -46.28 16.09 31.33
N GLY A 358 -45.12 15.97 31.98
CA GLY A 358 -44.90 15.04 33.10
C GLY A 358 -44.15 13.76 32.73
N THR A 359 -43.77 13.59 31.45
CA THR A 359 -42.83 12.55 31.00
C THR A 359 -41.47 12.68 31.70
N THR A 360 -40.87 11.56 32.10
CA THR A 360 -39.54 11.52 32.73
C THR A 360 -38.61 10.55 32.01
N VAL A 361 -37.31 10.70 32.24
CA VAL A 361 -36.28 9.79 31.73
C VAL A 361 -35.50 9.18 32.90
N GLU A 362 -35.23 7.89 32.80
CA GLU A 362 -34.29 7.16 33.65
C GLU A 362 -33.12 6.67 32.80
N VAL A 363 -31.89 6.83 33.29
CA VAL A 363 -30.68 6.52 32.53
C VAL A 363 -29.87 5.46 33.26
N GLU A 364 -29.52 4.40 32.53
CA GLU A 364 -28.60 3.36 32.97
C GLU A 364 -27.33 3.40 32.09
N GLY A 365 -26.15 3.44 32.70
CA GLY A 365 -24.86 3.49 31.98
C GLY A 365 -24.04 4.75 32.28
N PRO A 366 -22.90 4.95 31.59
CA PRO A 366 -21.97 6.06 31.85
C PRO A 366 -22.42 7.36 31.17
N GLY A 367 -23.49 7.97 31.65
CA GLY A 367 -23.97 9.25 31.13
C GLY A 367 -25.19 9.81 31.87
N LYS A 368 -25.76 10.87 31.32
CA LYS A 368 -27.04 11.47 31.75
C LYS A 368 -27.88 11.79 30.53
N ALA A 369 -29.20 11.87 30.70
CA ALA A 369 -30.10 12.27 29.64
C ALA A 369 -31.22 13.17 30.16
N GLU A 370 -31.70 14.05 29.28
CA GLU A 370 -32.87 14.90 29.51
C GLU A 370 -33.72 15.00 28.24
N ILE A 371 -35.02 15.28 28.39
CA ILE A 371 -35.90 15.62 27.26
C ILE A 371 -35.98 17.15 27.19
N ASP A 372 -35.68 17.71 26.01
CA ASP A 372 -35.78 19.15 25.78
C ASP A 372 -37.23 19.59 25.46
N LYS A 373 -37.41 20.92 25.30
CA LYS A 373 -38.75 21.51 25.10
C LYS A 373 -39.41 21.11 23.79
N ASP A 374 -38.62 20.64 22.83
CA ASP A 374 -39.09 20.20 21.51
C ASP A 374 -39.38 18.69 21.51
N GLY A 375 -39.12 17.99 22.63
CA GLY A 375 -39.36 16.56 22.80
C GLY A 375 -38.16 15.69 22.42
N ASN A 376 -37.01 16.27 22.10
CA ASN A 376 -35.81 15.49 21.76
C ASN A 376 -35.08 15.03 23.03
N ILE A 377 -34.44 13.86 22.97
CA ILE A 377 -33.60 13.38 24.08
C ILE A 377 -32.17 13.90 23.86
N ARG A 378 -31.57 14.51 24.88
CA ARG A 378 -30.17 14.91 24.91
C ARG A 378 -29.42 13.99 25.86
N VAL A 379 -28.41 13.30 25.37
CA VAL A 379 -27.59 12.36 26.15
C VAL A 379 -26.18 12.91 26.28
N ASP A 380 -25.78 13.25 27.50
CA ASP A 380 -24.39 13.59 27.85
C ASP A 380 -23.63 12.31 28.22
N ILE A 381 -22.69 11.91 27.36
CA ILE A 381 -21.82 10.75 27.57
C ILE A 381 -20.67 11.18 28.50
N ASN A 382 -20.39 10.42 29.56
CA ASN A 382 -19.28 10.75 30.44
C ASN A 382 -17.92 10.67 29.71
N ASP A 383 -16.98 11.55 30.06
CA ASP A 383 -15.62 11.57 29.49
C ASP A 383 -14.83 10.27 29.71
N ASP A 384 -15.17 9.49 30.76
CA ASP A 384 -14.52 8.22 31.11
C ASP A 384 -15.27 6.98 30.60
N ALA A 385 -16.34 7.16 29.81
CA ALA A 385 -17.04 6.07 29.17
C ALA A 385 -16.10 5.31 28.21
N LYS A 386 -16.23 3.98 28.17
CA LYS A 386 -15.36 3.12 27.37
C LYS A 386 -16.02 2.73 26.06
N PRO A 387 -15.24 2.46 25.00
CA PRO A 387 -15.77 1.93 23.76
C PRO A 387 -16.57 0.63 24.01
N GLY A 388 -17.79 0.58 23.48
CA GLY A 388 -18.75 -0.50 23.69
C GLY A 388 -19.66 -0.35 24.91
N ASP A 389 -19.46 0.66 25.77
CA ASP A 389 -20.41 0.97 26.84
C ASP A 389 -21.78 1.36 26.23
N LYS A 390 -22.87 0.97 26.90
CA LYS A 390 -24.24 1.28 26.48
C LYS A 390 -24.91 2.18 27.49
N ILE A 391 -25.46 3.29 27.04
CA ILE A 391 -26.29 4.20 27.82
C ILE A 391 -27.74 3.96 27.41
N LYS A 392 -28.53 3.35 28.30
CA LYS A 392 -29.96 3.09 28.08
C LYS A 392 -30.77 4.21 28.70
N VAL A 393 -31.63 4.83 27.91
CA VAL A 393 -32.57 5.87 28.31
C VAL A 393 -33.97 5.28 28.24
N VAL A 394 -34.58 5.10 29.41
CA VAL A 394 -35.96 4.61 29.54
C VAL A 394 -36.88 5.80 29.73
N VAL A 395 -37.80 6.01 28.80
CA VAL A 395 -38.77 7.10 28.84
C VAL A 395 -40.06 6.60 29.48
N LYS A 396 -40.56 7.33 30.49
CA LYS A 396 -41.78 6.98 31.22
C LYS A 396 -42.81 8.09 31.18
N ASP A 397 -44.08 7.73 31.06
CA ASP A 397 -45.19 8.67 31.20
C ASP A 397 -45.34 9.19 32.65
N LYS A 398 -46.25 10.15 32.84
CA LYS A 398 -46.56 10.76 34.14
C LYS A 398 -47.02 9.76 35.22
N ASP A 399 -47.48 8.57 34.82
CA ASP A 399 -47.95 7.51 35.71
C ASP A 399 -46.83 6.47 35.99
N GLY A 400 -45.64 6.69 35.43
CA GLY A 400 -44.45 5.87 35.62
C GLY A 400 -44.38 4.64 34.70
N LYS A 401 -45.22 4.56 33.67
CA LYS A 401 -45.22 3.46 32.70
C LYS A 401 -44.22 3.77 31.58
N VAL A 402 -43.42 2.76 31.23
CA VAL A 402 -42.47 2.87 30.10
C VAL A 402 -43.25 3.08 28.81
N ILE A 403 -42.88 4.13 28.08
CA ILE A 403 -43.43 4.47 26.77
C ILE A 403 -42.43 4.20 25.64
N ASP A 404 -41.12 4.29 25.92
CA ASP A 404 -40.06 3.94 24.97
C ASP A 404 -38.71 3.64 25.67
N GLU A 405 -37.78 2.98 24.98
CA GLU A 405 -36.41 2.71 25.42
C GLU A 405 -35.42 2.97 24.27
N VAL A 406 -34.44 3.85 24.52
CA VAL A 406 -33.39 4.23 23.57
C VAL A 406 -32.03 3.81 24.10
N THR A 407 -31.16 3.31 23.23
CA THR A 407 -29.77 2.98 23.53
C THR A 407 -28.81 3.88 22.77
N VAL A 408 -27.90 4.53 23.50
CA VAL A 408 -26.71 5.18 22.93
C VAL A 408 -25.49 4.30 23.15
N THR A 409 -24.84 3.88 22.07
CA THR A 409 -23.60 3.09 22.14
C THR A 409 -22.39 4.00 22.08
N VAL A 410 -21.46 3.82 23.02
CA VAL A 410 -20.20 4.57 23.06
C VAL A 410 -19.24 3.97 22.06
N ASN A 411 -18.85 4.76 21.06
CA ASN A 411 -17.86 4.36 20.05
C ASN A 411 -16.44 4.71 20.51
N ASP A 412 -15.45 4.03 19.92
CA ASP A 412 -14.05 4.27 20.22
C ASP A 412 -13.59 5.65 19.71
N PRO A 413 -13.07 6.56 20.55
CA PRO A 413 -12.30 7.68 20.04
C PRO A 413 -11.01 7.10 19.44
N LYS A 414 -10.98 6.94 18.10
CA LYS A 414 -9.80 6.47 17.35
C LYS A 414 -8.55 7.19 17.89
N LYS A 415 -7.61 6.43 18.48
CA LYS A 415 -6.31 6.97 18.88
C LYS A 415 -5.62 7.56 17.65
N THR A 416 -4.93 8.66 17.84
CA THR A 416 -4.16 9.28 16.76
C THR A 416 -2.95 8.41 16.41
N ASP A 417 -2.46 8.53 15.18
CA ASP A 417 -1.29 7.79 14.74
C ASP A 417 -0.05 8.15 15.59
N ALA A 418 0.11 9.41 15.99
CA ALA A 418 1.15 9.83 16.93
C ALA A 418 1.08 9.14 18.31
N GLU A 419 -0.07 8.61 18.70
CA GLU A 419 -0.21 7.83 19.94
C GLU A 419 -0.02 6.32 19.72
N ASN A 420 -0.16 5.86 18.47
CA ASN A 420 -0.07 4.46 18.09
C ASN A 420 1.34 4.06 17.64
N TYR A 421 2.13 4.98 17.10
CA TYR A 421 3.48 4.75 16.58
C TYR A 421 4.53 5.51 17.38
N GLN A 422 5.63 4.84 17.75
CA GLN A 422 6.77 5.43 18.48
C GLN A 422 8.07 5.25 17.69
N PRO A 423 8.34 6.11 16.69
CA PRO A 423 9.60 6.07 15.94
C PRO A 423 10.80 6.44 16.84
N LYS A 424 11.96 5.86 16.53
CA LYS A 424 13.16 6.05 17.35
C LYS A 424 14.44 5.88 16.55
N TRP A 425 15.44 6.70 16.85
CA TRP A 425 16.81 6.56 16.32
C TRP A 425 17.82 6.45 17.45
N ASN A 426 18.87 5.66 17.25
CA ASN A 426 19.93 5.52 18.24
C ASN A 426 20.83 6.76 18.27
N ASP A 427 21.29 7.13 19.47
CA ASP A 427 22.45 8.01 19.61
C ASP A 427 23.68 7.35 18.97
N SER A 428 24.56 8.14 18.37
CA SER A 428 25.71 7.59 17.63
C SER A 428 26.93 8.49 17.64
N THR A 429 28.06 7.91 17.22
CA THR A 429 29.34 8.61 17.08
C THR A 429 29.80 8.61 15.62
N ILE A 430 30.49 9.67 15.22
CA ILE A 430 30.96 9.85 13.85
C ILE A 430 32.29 10.59 13.82
N LYS A 431 33.14 10.40 12.80
CA LYS A 431 34.37 11.19 12.64
C LYS A 431 34.11 12.49 11.87
N PRO A 432 34.98 13.51 11.98
CA PRO A 432 34.86 14.73 11.19
C PRO A 432 34.88 14.43 9.69
N GLY A 433 33.90 14.94 8.95
CA GLY A 433 33.79 14.75 7.50
C GLY A 433 33.13 13.43 7.07
N ASP A 434 32.93 12.49 7.99
CA ASP A 434 32.26 11.23 7.70
C ASP A 434 30.73 11.38 7.69
N THR A 435 30.08 10.35 7.16
CA THR A 435 28.63 10.22 7.11
C THR A 435 28.19 8.91 7.78
N ILE A 436 27.13 8.95 8.58
CA ILE A 436 26.50 7.79 9.20
C ILE A 436 25.01 7.74 8.84
N THR A 437 24.48 6.54 8.62
CA THR A 437 23.04 6.31 8.39
C THR A 437 22.44 5.65 9.61
N LEU A 438 21.36 6.24 10.15
CA LEU A 438 20.66 5.76 11.34
C LEU A 438 19.26 5.28 10.95
N PRO A 439 18.98 3.96 10.97
CA PRO A 439 17.64 3.46 10.71
C PRO A 439 16.68 3.84 11.83
N ASN A 440 15.39 3.98 11.50
CA ASN A 440 14.34 3.96 12.50
C ASN A 440 14.31 2.56 13.13
N ILE A 441 14.52 2.50 14.45
CA ILE A 441 14.50 1.28 15.26
C ILE A 441 13.25 1.17 16.14
N GLY A 442 12.35 2.15 16.03
CA GLY A 442 11.04 2.16 16.68
C GLY A 442 10.00 1.44 15.83
N ASP A 443 8.73 1.83 16.00
CA ASP A 443 7.65 1.28 15.20
C ASP A 443 7.81 1.65 13.72
N LYS A 444 7.35 0.75 12.83
CA LYS A 444 7.25 1.04 11.40
C LYS A 444 6.23 2.16 11.20
N LEU A 445 6.66 3.24 10.53
CA LEU A 445 5.81 4.39 10.25
C LEU A 445 4.76 4.02 9.18
N PRO A 446 3.51 4.49 9.31
CA PRO A 446 2.50 4.30 8.28
C PRO A 446 2.86 5.10 7.02
N ASP A 447 2.41 4.64 5.86
CA ASP A 447 2.69 5.30 4.59
C ASP A 447 2.04 6.69 4.55
N GLY A 448 2.70 7.64 3.88
CA GLY A 448 2.29 9.05 3.91
C GLY A 448 2.77 9.82 5.15
N THR A 449 3.41 9.16 6.12
CA THR A 449 4.13 9.85 7.20
C THR A 449 5.25 10.71 6.61
N THR A 450 5.30 11.98 6.99
CA THR A 450 6.34 12.90 6.58
C THR A 450 7.30 13.15 7.73
N LEU A 451 8.60 13.04 7.42
CA LEU A 451 9.69 13.36 8.34
C LEU A 451 10.38 14.63 7.87
N GLU A 452 10.52 15.59 8.76
CA GLU A 452 11.18 16.87 8.47
C GLU A 452 12.24 17.18 9.52
N ILE A 453 13.43 17.56 9.06
CA ILE A 453 14.48 18.15 9.91
C ILE A 453 14.75 19.54 9.37
N LYS A 454 14.31 20.54 10.11
CA LYS A 454 14.42 21.94 9.71
C LYS A 454 15.88 22.38 9.82
N GLY A 455 16.50 22.75 8.70
CA GLY A 455 17.91 23.11 8.64
C GLY A 455 18.33 24.28 9.55
N LYS A 456 17.39 25.13 9.97
CA LYS A 456 17.61 26.18 10.99
C LYS A 456 17.90 25.63 12.39
N ASP A 457 17.46 24.41 12.67
CA ASP A 457 17.58 23.75 13.97
C ASP A 457 18.87 22.91 14.05
N LEU A 458 19.66 22.88 12.97
CA LEU A 458 20.97 22.23 12.90
C LEU A 458 22.12 23.24 13.03
N PRO A 459 23.23 22.89 13.72
CA PRO A 459 24.44 23.69 13.73
C PRO A 459 25.04 23.83 12.33
N LYS A 460 25.63 25.00 12.05
CA LYS A 460 26.21 25.32 10.74
C LYS A 460 27.21 24.24 10.28
N GLY A 461 27.00 23.70 9.07
CA GLY A 461 27.92 22.75 8.44
C GLY A 461 27.58 21.27 8.67
N TRP A 462 26.60 20.95 9.51
CA TRP A 462 26.06 19.60 9.60
C TRP A 462 25.09 19.34 8.46
N GLY A 463 25.29 18.23 7.76
CA GLY A 463 24.38 17.75 6.72
C GLY A 463 23.45 16.70 7.30
N VAL A 464 22.15 16.82 7.02
CA VAL A 464 21.19 15.76 7.35
C VAL A 464 20.30 15.52 6.14
N GLN A 465 20.12 14.25 5.81
CA GLN A 465 19.23 13.78 4.76
C GLN A 465 18.33 12.69 5.35
N ILE A 466 17.08 12.66 4.92
CA ILE A 466 16.12 11.64 5.30
C ILE A 466 15.89 10.80 4.05
N ASP A 467 15.97 9.48 4.18
CA ASP A 467 15.67 8.58 3.08
C ASP A 467 14.18 8.21 3.04
N LYS A 468 13.77 7.51 1.97
CA LYS A 468 12.37 7.10 1.70
C LYS A 468 11.81 6.17 2.79
N ASN A 469 12.69 5.51 3.58
CA ASN A 469 12.32 4.53 4.60
C ASN A 469 12.41 5.11 6.04
N GLY A 470 12.68 6.41 6.16
CA GLY A 470 12.82 7.10 7.44
C GLY A 470 14.14 6.84 8.18
N ALA A 471 15.15 6.27 7.53
CA ALA A 471 16.52 6.36 8.01
C ALA A 471 17.08 7.77 7.79
N ILE A 472 17.91 8.20 8.74
CA ILE A 472 18.46 9.54 8.77
C ILE A 472 19.96 9.45 8.54
N LYS A 473 20.41 10.03 7.43
CA LYS A 473 21.82 10.13 7.05
C LYS A 473 22.38 11.45 7.57
N VAL A 474 23.31 11.37 8.51
CA VAL A 474 23.95 12.52 9.17
C VAL A 474 25.41 12.63 8.74
N THR A 475 25.80 13.79 8.25
CA THR A 475 27.18 14.12 7.84
C THR A 475 27.75 15.18 8.76
N ALA A 476 28.87 14.85 9.41
CA ALA A 476 29.59 15.80 10.25
C ALA A 476 30.48 16.70 9.40
N PRO A 477 30.61 18.00 9.71
CA PRO A 477 31.54 18.86 8.99
C PRO A 477 32.98 18.38 9.16
N SER A 478 33.80 18.51 8.13
CA SER A 478 35.23 18.10 8.14
C SER A 478 36.08 18.85 9.16
N TRP A 479 35.60 20.00 9.64
CA TRP A 479 36.25 20.81 10.68
C TRP A 479 35.68 20.58 12.09
N ALA A 480 34.74 19.64 12.25
CA ALA A 480 34.19 19.31 13.56
C ALA A 480 35.28 18.79 14.50
N LYS A 481 35.19 19.12 15.79
CA LYS A 481 36.17 18.71 16.79
C LYS A 481 35.67 17.47 17.54
N PRO A 482 36.57 16.54 17.93
CA PRO A 482 36.20 15.46 18.83
C PRO A 482 35.54 16.01 20.11
N GLY A 483 34.37 15.49 20.44
CA GLY A 483 33.52 15.95 21.54
C GLY A 483 32.39 16.91 21.14
N ASP A 484 32.35 17.41 19.89
CA ASP A 484 31.22 18.21 19.40
C ASP A 484 29.96 17.32 19.35
N THR A 485 28.86 17.82 19.90
CA THR A 485 27.57 17.11 19.93
C THR A 485 26.48 17.90 19.22
N VAL A 486 25.62 17.21 18.50
CA VAL A 486 24.41 17.77 17.90
C VAL A 486 23.20 16.96 18.35
N LYS A 487 22.16 17.67 18.82
CA LYS A 487 20.85 17.09 19.14
C LYS A 487 19.92 17.40 17.97
N ILE A 488 19.46 16.37 17.27
CA ILE A 488 18.69 16.50 16.03
C ILE A 488 17.20 16.35 16.35
N PRO A 489 16.35 17.36 16.09
CA PRO A 489 14.89 17.25 16.18
C PRO A 489 14.30 16.70 14.88
N VAL A 490 13.67 15.54 14.96
CA VAL A 490 12.91 14.95 13.84
C VAL A 490 11.44 15.27 14.05
N HIS A 491 10.87 16.09 13.17
CA HIS A 491 9.43 16.37 13.16
C HIS A 491 8.72 15.27 12.37
N VAL A 492 7.81 14.57 13.02
CA VAL A 492 7.02 13.50 12.42
C VAL A 492 5.59 14.00 12.25
N THR A 493 5.04 13.94 11.04
CA THR A 493 3.63 14.25 10.77
C THR A 493 2.99 13.05 10.10
N TYR A 494 1.93 12.54 10.71
CA TYR A 494 1.24 11.33 10.29
C TYR A 494 0.08 11.65 9.32
N PRO A 495 -0.42 10.64 8.58
CA PRO A 495 -1.51 10.81 7.62
C PRO A 495 -2.81 11.35 8.24
N ASP A 496 -3.11 10.98 9.50
CA ASP A 496 -4.26 11.49 10.25
C ASP A 496 -4.12 12.97 10.68
N GLY A 497 -2.99 13.61 10.35
CA GLY A 497 -2.67 14.99 10.69
C GLY A 497 -2.09 15.18 12.09
N SER A 498 -1.97 14.11 12.89
CA SER A 498 -1.27 14.15 14.17
C SER A 498 0.25 14.31 13.95
N SER A 499 0.96 14.85 14.94
CA SER A 499 2.40 15.08 14.82
C SER A 499 3.12 15.04 16.17
N GLU A 500 4.40 14.72 16.13
CA GLU A 500 5.29 14.71 17.29
C GLU A 500 6.73 15.13 16.92
N VAL A 501 7.60 15.28 17.93
CA VAL A 501 9.02 15.59 17.73
C VAL A 501 9.89 14.64 18.52
N VAL A 502 10.70 13.84 17.80
CA VAL A 502 11.62 12.86 18.36
C VAL A 502 13.05 13.40 18.30
N TYR A 503 13.88 13.06 19.29
CA TYR A 503 15.26 13.53 19.37
C TYR A 503 16.26 12.39 19.48
N PHE A 504 17.40 12.55 18.80
CA PHE A 504 18.61 11.74 18.99
C PHE A 504 19.86 12.62 18.94
N THR A 505 21.00 12.09 19.39
CA THR A 505 22.25 12.83 19.51
C THR A 505 23.38 12.17 18.70
N VAL A 506 24.15 12.98 17.98
CA VAL A 506 25.38 12.55 17.31
C VAL A 506 26.58 13.25 17.93
N THR A 507 27.63 12.47 18.26
CA THR A 507 28.87 12.97 18.88
C THR A 507 30.08 12.72 17.99
N VAL A 508 30.92 13.74 17.79
CA VAL A 508 32.12 13.61 16.97
C VAL A 508 33.26 12.95 17.75
N VAL A 509 33.93 11.95 17.16
CA VAL A 509 35.06 11.22 17.75
C VAL A 509 36.35 11.42 16.95
N GLY A 510 37.52 11.24 17.59
CA GLY A 510 38.84 11.39 16.97
C GLY A 510 39.35 10.10 16.29
N ASP A 511 40.33 10.24 15.40
CA ASP A 511 40.79 9.19 14.48
C ASP A 511 41.64 8.05 15.10
N ASN A 512 41.62 7.89 16.44
CA ASN A 512 42.56 7.02 17.16
C ASN A 512 41.96 5.78 17.84
N ASP A 513 40.69 5.44 17.60
CA ASP A 513 40.10 4.20 18.14
C ASP A 513 40.17 3.04 17.12
N LYS A 514 41.35 2.42 17.00
CA LYS A 514 41.47 1.04 16.52
C LYS A 514 41.24 0.08 17.69
N GLY A 515 40.03 -0.45 17.81
CA GLY A 515 39.69 -1.51 18.76
C GLY A 515 39.42 -2.83 18.05
N GLY A 516 40.45 -3.64 17.84
CA GLY A 516 40.30 -5.05 17.45
C GLY A 516 39.62 -5.83 18.57
N SER A 517 38.60 -6.61 18.23
CA SER A 517 37.90 -7.47 19.19
C SER A 517 38.73 -8.74 19.43
N ASN A 518 39.38 -8.83 20.59
CA ASN A 518 39.62 -10.08 21.29
C ASN A 518 39.77 -9.84 22.81
N ASP A 519 38.69 -10.17 23.50
CA ASP A 519 38.57 -10.75 24.85
C ASP A 519 38.66 -9.87 26.13
N LYS A 520 37.66 -10.12 26.99
CA LYS A 520 37.52 -9.93 28.46
C LYS A 520 37.60 -8.52 29.10
N GLY A 521 36.40 -7.96 29.28
CA GLY A 521 35.85 -7.58 30.58
C GLY A 521 36.62 -6.63 31.50
N THR A 522 36.21 -5.35 31.53
CA THR A 522 35.75 -4.64 32.74
C THR A 522 35.13 -3.27 32.37
N PRO A 523 34.10 -2.78 33.09
CA PRO A 523 33.23 -1.69 32.62
C PRO A 523 33.55 -0.34 33.27
N LEU A 524 33.46 0.78 32.53
CA LEU A 524 33.37 2.14 33.10
C LEU A 524 32.70 3.11 32.10
N PRO A 525 32.01 4.19 32.55
CA PRO A 525 31.23 4.35 33.78
C PRO A 525 29.79 4.81 33.49
N ARG A 526 28.84 4.32 34.30
CA ARG A 526 27.55 5.00 34.49
C ARG A 526 27.81 6.33 35.21
N THR A 527 27.42 7.44 34.61
CA THR A 527 27.14 8.68 35.35
C THR A 527 25.76 9.19 34.96
N GLY A 528 24.76 8.71 35.71
CA GLY A 528 23.59 9.53 36.02
C GLY A 528 23.74 9.94 37.47
N VAL A 529 23.72 11.25 37.75
CA VAL A 529 22.91 11.91 38.80
C VAL A 529 23.07 13.44 38.65
N GLU A 530 21.90 14.07 38.76
CA GLU A 530 21.51 15.49 38.76
C GLU A 530 22.50 16.53 39.31
N VAL A 531 22.50 17.71 38.66
CA VAL A 531 22.60 19.00 39.34
C VAL A 531 21.51 19.92 38.79
N GLY A 532 20.66 20.44 39.68
CA GLY A 532 19.59 21.37 39.36
C GLY A 532 19.98 22.85 39.30
N ALA A 533 19.00 23.62 38.82
CA ALA A 533 18.74 25.06 38.98
C ALA A 533 19.38 26.11 38.02
N ALA A 534 18.45 26.81 37.33
CA ALA A 534 18.42 28.24 36.94
C ALA A 534 19.47 28.75 35.92
N LEU A 535 19.22 29.63 34.94
CA LEU A 535 18.14 30.51 34.48
C LEU A 535 18.53 30.84 33.01
N ALA A 536 17.64 30.95 32.01
CA ALA A 536 17.05 32.25 31.63
C ALA A 536 16.01 32.07 30.51
N ALA A 537 15.00 32.92 30.58
CA ALA A 537 13.77 32.92 29.82
C ALA A 537 13.86 33.62 28.44
N ALA A 538 12.97 33.21 27.53
CA ALA A 538 12.16 34.13 26.73
C ALA A 538 10.82 33.47 26.36
N THR A 539 9.76 34.05 26.93
CA THR A 539 8.30 33.89 26.74
C THR A 539 7.83 34.01 25.28
N ALA A 540 6.69 33.46 24.81
CA ALA A 540 5.33 33.65 25.34
C ALA A 540 4.24 32.69 24.76
N LEU A 541 3.30 32.27 25.65
CA LEU A 541 1.81 32.16 25.57
C LEU A 541 1.17 31.42 24.36
N ILE A 542 0.23 30.47 24.50
CA ILE A 542 -1.14 30.46 25.10
C ILE A 542 -1.54 28.96 25.23
N ALA A 543 -1.81 28.34 26.38
CA ALA A 543 -2.92 28.38 27.36
C ALA A 543 -3.90 27.19 27.24
N GLY A 544 -4.08 26.48 28.37
CA GLY A 544 -5.13 25.48 28.65
C GLY A 544 -4.67 24.02 28.45
N GLY A 545 -4.40 23.17 29.43
CA GLY A 545 -4.66 23.18 30.86
C GLY A 545 -5.52 21.96 31.22
N ILE A 546 -4.94 20.86 31.69
CA ILE A 546 -5.61 19.82 32.51
C ILE A 546 -4.58 19.19 33.44
N ALA A 547 -5.00 19.03 34.69
CA ALA A 547 -4.23 18.60 35.85
C ALA A 547 -4.10 17.07 35.93
N LEU A 548 -2.89 16.58 36.23
CA LEU A 548 -2.67 15.18 36.62
C LEU A 548 -2.65 15.04 38.14
N ILE A 549 -3.68 14.35 38.65
CA ILE A 549 -3.79 13.91 40.04
C ILE A 549 -2.82 12.73 40.25
N ALA A 550 -1.78 12.94 41.05
CA ALA A 550 -0.90 11.88 41.52
C ALA A 550 -1.56 11.10 42.67
N ARG A 551 -1.87 9.81 42.45
CA ARG A 551 -2.23 8.87 43.52
C ARG A 551 -1.04 7.98 43.83
N SER A 552 -0.30 8.33 44.90
CA SER A 552 0.80 7.51 45.41
C SER A 552 0.26 6.17 45.96
N ARG A 553 0.84 5.05 45.52
CA ARG A 553 0.82 3.79 46.29
C ARG A 553 2.25 3.47 46.72
N ARG A 554 2.57 3.80 47.97
CA ARG A 554 3.64 3.15 48.74
C ARG A 554 3.27 1.68 48.94
N ARG A 555 4.19 0.76 48.70
CA ARG A 555 4.27 -0.49 49.46
C ARG A 555 5.65 -0.60 50.09
N ASN A 556 5.63 -0.64 51.42
CA ASN A 556 6.70 -1.12 52.27
C ASN A 556 6.82 -2.64 52.15
N ASN A 557 8.05 -3.10 52.39
CA ASN A 557 8.57 -4.46 52.56
C ASN A 557 8.73 -5.32 51.32
#